data_AF-A0A7X6ZQT1-F1
#
_entry.id   AF-A0A7X6ZQT1-F1
#
_cell.length_a   1.000
_cell.length_b   1.000
_cell.length_c   1.000
_cell.angle_alpha   90.00
_cell.angle_beta   90.00
_cell.angle_gamma   90.00
#
_symmetry.space_group_name_H-M   'P 1'
#
loop_
_entity.id
_entity.type
_entity.pdbx_description
1 polymer ?
#
loop_
_entity_poly.entity_id
_entity_poly.type
_entity_poly.pdbx_seq_one_letter_code
_entity_poly.pdbx_strand_id
1 'polypeptide(L)' 'MSEFIIEGGVPLSGLHITPGNKNAALPMIAASLLADSPVEISNLPII' A
#
# COMPACT_ATOMS: atom_id res chain seq x y z
N MET A 1 -3.45 -17.44 17.58
CA MET A 1 -2.49 -17.15 16.51
C MET A 1 -3.22 -17.37 15.19
N SER A 2 -3.05 -16.49 14.21
CA SER A 2 -3.62 -16.69 12.88
C SER A 2 -2.64 -17.49 12.02
N GLU A 3 -3.12 -18.54 11.38
CA GLU A 3 -2.35 -19.34 10.42
C GLU A 3 -2.86 -19.10 9.01
N PHE A 4 -1.95 -19.13 8.04
CA PHE A 4 -2.27 -19.07 6.62
C PHE A 4 -1.59 -20.26 5.94
N ILE A 5 -2.37 -21.29 5.60
CA ILE A 5 -1.89 -22.53 4.98
C ILE A 5 -2.00 -22.37 3.46
N ILE A 6 -0.90 -22.57 2.73
CA ILE A 6 -0.85 -22.50 1.27
C ILE A 6 -0.75 -23.92 0.71
N GLU A 7 -1.70 -24.29 -0.14
CA GLU A 7 -1.67 -25.53 -0.92
C GLU A 7 -1.04 -25.25 -2.30
N GLY A 8 0.09 -25.89 -2.59
CA GLY A 8 0.81 -25.71 -3.85
C GLY A 8 0.17 -26.45 -5.04
N GLY A 9 0.79 -26.33 -6.21
CA GLY A 9 0.43 -27.09 -7.43
C GLY A 9 -0.29 -26.29 -8.51
N VAL A 10 -0.60 -25.01 -8.26
CA VAL A 10 -1.25 -24.11 -9.21
C VAL A 10 -0.30 -22.98 -9.62
N PRO A 11 0.11 -22.88 -10.90
CA PRO A 11 0.86 -21.73 -11.39
C PRO A 11 0.05 -20.43 -11.27
N LEU A 12 0.68 -19.35 -10.80
CA LEU A 12 0.06 -18.03 -10.79
C LEU A 12 -0.13 -17.53 -12.22
N SER A 13 -1.29 -16.96 -12.53
CA SER A 13 -1.57 -16.30 -13.80
C SER A 13 -2.47 -15.08 -13.59
N GLY A 14 -2.26 -14.03 -14.39
CA GLY A 14 -3.03 -12.78 -14.32
C GLY A 14 -2.17 -11.54 -14.12
N LEU A 15 -2.83 -10.43 -13.77
CA LEU A 15 -2.22 -9.13 -13.51
C LEU A 15 -2.46 -8.74 -12.05
N HIS A 16 -1.40 -8.29 -11.37
CA HIS A 16 -1.50 -7.68 -10.05
C HIS A 16 -1.11 -6.21 -10.15
N ILE A 17 -1.99 -5.32 -9.67
CA ILE A 17 -1.70 -3.89 -9.53
C ILE A 17 -1.18 -3.68 -8.11
N THR A 18 0.13 -3.42 -8.00
CA THR A 18 0.77 -3.16 -6.71
C THR A 18 0.23 -1.84 -6.14
N PRO A 19 -0.22 -1.81 -4.87
CA PRO A 19 -0.62 -0.56 -4.22
C PRO A 19 0.59 0.36 -4.01
N GLY A 20 0.34 1.63 -3.64
CA GLY A 20 1.42 2.57 -3.39
C GLY A 20 2.37 2.13 -2.28
N ASN A 21 3.56 2.73 -2.28
CA ASN A 21 4.64 2.34 -1.39
C ASN A 21 4.45 2.93 0.01
N LYS A 22 4.36 2.07 1.04
CA LYS A 22 4.21 2.52 2.44
C LYS A 22 5.35 3.45 2.90
N ASN A 23 6.57 3.24 2.43
CA ASN A 23 7.73 4.05 2.82
C ASN A 23 7.77 5.40 2.11
N ALA A 24 7.02 5.57 1.01
CA ALA A 24 6.76 6.88 0.42
C ALA A 24 5.56 7.54 1.08
N ALA A 25 4.49 6.78 1.31
CA ALA A 25 3.25 7.25 1.93
C ALA A 25 3.48 7.87 3.32
N LEU A 26 4.20 7.19 4.21
CA LEU A 26 4.41 7.64 5.59
C LEU A 26 5.05 9.05 5.68
N PRO A 27 6.21 9.33 5.03
CA PRO A 27 6.78 10.67 5.07
C PRO A 27 5.95 11.70 4.29
N MET A 28 5.23 11.31 3.23
CA MET A 28 4.33 12.23 2.52
C MET A 28 3.15 12.69 3.39
N ILE A 29 2.56 11.77 4.17
CA ILE A 29 1.52 12.09 5.16
C ILE A 29 2.09 13.01 6.25
N ALA A 30 3.31 12.77 6.72
CA ALA A 30 3.94 13.67 7.69
C ALA A 30 4.20 15.07 7.09
N ALA A 31 4.66 15.13 5.85
CA ALA A 31 4.94 16.39 5.15
C ALA A 31 3.67 17.21 4.86
N SER A 32 2.50 16.58 4.75
CA SER A 32 1.23 17.32 4.53
C SER A 32 0.87 18.25 5.69
N LEU A 33 1.44 18.05 6.88
CA LEU A 33 1.29 18.96 8.02
C LEU A 33 1.93 20.34 7.78
N LEU A 34 2.86 20.44 6.83
CA LEU A 34 3.56 21.69 6.50
C LEU A 34 2.80 22.54 5.46
N ALA A 35 1.74 21.99 4.85
CA ALA A 35 0.98 22.69 3.81
C ALA A 35 -0.01 23.69 4.42
N ASP A 36 -0.19 24.82 3.74
CA ASP A 36 -1.16 25.87 4.05
C ASP A 36 -2.53 25.65 3.39
N SER A 37 -2.64 24.60 2.57
CA SER A 37 -3.86 24.16 1.90
C SER A 37 -4.05 22.64 1.99
N PRO A 38 -5.26 22.12 1.75
CA PRO A 38 -5.49 20.67 1.71
C PRO A 38 -4.55 19.94 0.74
N VAL A 39 -4.06 18.78 1.15
CA VAL A 39 -3.22 17.88 0.35
C VAL A 39 -3.99 16.60 0.08
N GLU A 40 -4.13 16.22 -1.19
CA GLU A 40 -4.71 14.95 -1.60
C GLU A 40 -3.60 13.95 -1.94
N ILE A 41 -3.59 12.80 -1.27
CA ILE A 41 -2.64 11.71 -1.53
C ILE A 41 -3.42 10.48 -2.00
N SER A 42 -3.29 10.15 -3.27
CA SER A 42 -3.93 8.98 -3.90
C SER A 42 -3.02 7.75 -3.91
N ASN A 43 -3.60 6.56 -4.14
CA ASN A 43 -2.88 5.28 -4.22
C ASN A 43 -2.16 4.89 -2.91
N LEU A 44 -2.74 5.22 -1.76
CA LEU A 44 -2.20 4.75 -0.47
C LEU A 44 -2.43 3.23 -0.31
N PRO A 45 -1.45 2.47 0.18
CA PRO A 45 -1.67 1.08 0.55
C PRO A 45 -2.54 0.99 1.80
N ILE A 46 -3.28 -0.13 1.95
CA ILE A 46 -3.84 -0.53 3.24
C ILE A 46 -2.67 -1.06 4.07
N ILE A 47 -2.42 -0.45 5.23
CA ILE A 47 -1.29 -0.76 6.14
C ILE A 47 -1.80 -1.31 7.46
#